data_AF-A0A3D5J020-F1
#
_entry.id   AF-A0A3D5J020-F1
#
_cell.length_a   1.000
_cell.length_b   1.000
_cell.length_c   1.000
_cell.angle_alpha   90.00
_cell.angle_beta   90.00
_cell.angle_gamma   90.00
#
_symmetry.space_group_name_H-M   'P 1'
#
loop_
_entity.id
_entity.type
_entity.pdbx_description
1 polymer ?
#
loop_
_entity_poly.entity_id
_entity_poly.type
_entity_poly.pdbx_seq_one_letter_code
_entity_poly.pdbx_strand_id
1 'polypeptide(L)'
;MASGKQSPRQKMINLMYLVFIAMMALNMSKEVLVAFGSMNEKLEESNATTEQRNVAAMQGLKSKANEQAAKYAELAQKAETINQLSQNLDTYIQGVKNDLTSSLDDPQDYQAMDKTDILDEKFFKGGKISPEGQEFVAKINEYREGVINTLGEGFSTLN
;
A
#
# COMPACT_ATOMS: atom_id res chain seq x y z
N MET A 1 -38.90 38.25 17.34
CA MET A 1 -37.95 39.11 18.05
C MET A 1 -36.53 38.72 17.63
N ALA A 2 -35.76 39.69 17.15
CA ALA A 2 -34.34 39.62 16.75
C ALA A 2 -33.96 38.77 15.51
N SER A 3 -34.54 39.08 14.34
CA SER A 3 -33.81 38.91 13.07
C SER A 3 -32.79 40.05 12.96
N GLY A 4 -31.72 39.97 13.75
CA GLY A 4 -30.58 40.87 13.64
C GLY A 4 -29.79 40.52 12.39
N LYS A 5 -30.05 41.21 11.27
CA LYS A 5 -29.13 41.17 10.12
C LYS A 5 -27.74 41.49 10.65
N GLN A 6 -26.83 40.52 10.63
CA GLN A 6 -25.43 40.72 11.04
C GLN A 6 -24.91 41.99 10.39
N SER A 7 -24.29 42.88 11.20
CA SER A 7 -23.74 44.12 10.68
C SER A 7 -22.73 43.79 9.58
N PRO A 8 -22.56 44.66 8.55
CA PRO A 8 -21.58 44.45 7.50
C PRO A 8 -20.18 44.12 8.07
N ARG A 9 -19.80 44.75 9.19
CA ARG A 9 -18.58 44.44 9.93
C ARG A 9 -18.54 43.01 10.48
N GLN A 10 -19.64 42.53 11.07
CA GLN A 10 -19.72 41.16 11.60
C GLN A 10 -19.71 40.11 10.48
N LYS A 11 -20.29 40.42 9.32
CA LYS A 11 -20.19 39.57 8.13
C LYS A 11 -18.75 39.46 7.62
N MET A 12 -18.03 40.57 7.57
CA MET A 12 -16.60 40.58 7.20
C MET A 12 -15.75 39.77 8.18
N ILE A 13 -16.02 39.90 9.48
CA ILE A 13 -15.34 39.13 10.53
C ILE A 13 -15.64 37.63 10.38
N ASN A 14 -16.90 37.24 10.21
CA ASN A 14 -17.29 35.84 10.03
C ASN A 14 -16.72 35.24 8.74
N LEU A 15 -16.67 36.01 7.65
CA LEU A 15 -16.05 35.59 6.40
C LEU A 15 -14.54 35.37 6.60
N MET A 16 -13.86 36.25 7.33
CA MET A 16 -12.44 36.12 7.65
C MET A 16 -12.16 34.86 8.48
N TYR A 17 -12.99 34.56 9.49
CA TYR A 17 -12.87 33.32 10.26
C TYR A 17 -13.10 32.08 9.41
N LEU A 18 -14.10 32.08 8.51
CA LEU A 18 -14.34 30.97 7.59
C LEU A 18 -13.15 30.75 6.66
N VAL A 19 -12.61 31.81 6.09
CA VAL A 19 -11.42 31.75 5.22
C VAL A 19 -10.19 31.29 6.00
N PHE A 20 -10.02 31.72 7.26
CA PHE A 20 -8.90 31.29 8.11
C PHE A 20 -9.01 29.82 8.53
N ILE A 21 -10.20 29.35 8.89
CA ILE A 21 -10.47 27.93 9.18
C ILE A 21 -10.24 27.08 7.93
N ALA A 22 -10.70 27.54 6.76
CA ALA A 22 -10.45 26.86 5.49
C ALA A 22 -8.95 26.82 5.15
N MET A 23 -8.21 27.92 5.34
CA MET A 23 -6.75 27.95 5.14
C MET A 23 -6.02 27.06 6.14
N MET A 24 -6.42 27.02 7.42
CA MET A 24 -5.85 26.08 8.39
C MET A 24 -6.14 24.62 8.01
N ALA A 25 -7.35 24.31 7.54
CA ALA A 25 -7.71 22.96 7.09
C ALA A 25 -6.91 22.52 5.85
N LEU A 26 -6.68 23.42 4.89
CA LEU A 26 -5.82 23.18 3.72
C LEU A 26 -4.34 22.95 4.10
N ASN A 27 -3.89 23.44 5.26
CA ASN A 27 -2.54 23.22 5.74
C ASN A 27 -2.42 21.97 6.64
N MET A 28 -3.45 21.63 7.43
CA MET A 28 -3.46 20.38 8.20
C MET A 28 -3.42 19.14 7.29
N SER A 29 -4.05 19.18 6.11
CA SER A 29 -3.98 18.06 5.16
C SER A 29 -2.53 17.77 4.72
N LYS A 30 -1.70 18.80 4.59
CA LYS A 30 -0.28 18.66 4.20
C LYS A 30 0.57 18.05 5.30
N GLU A 31 0.35 18.42 6.56
CA GLU A 31 1.04 17.80 7.71
C GLU A 31 0.70 16.32 7.84
N VAL A 32 -0.56 15.94 7.57
CA VAL A 32 -1.00 14.54 7.53
C VAL A 32 -0.30 13.76 6.43
N LEU A 33 -0.14 14.34 5.23
CA LEU A 33 0.60 13.70 4.13
C LEU A 33 2.09 13.49 4.45
N VAL A 34 2.73 14.45 5.12
CA VAL A 34 4.11 14.28 5.61
C VAL A 34 4.20 13.12 6.61
N ALA A 35 3.22 12.98 7.51
CA ALA A 35 3.16 11.85 8.44
C ALA A 35 2.98 10.50 7.72
N PHE A 36 2.17 10.46 6.65
CA PHE A 36 2.06 9.28 5.78
C PHE A 36 3.37 8.96 5.06
N GLY A 37 4.11 9.97 4.59
CA GLY A 37 5.44 9.80 4.02
C GLY A 37 6.42 9.15 5.00
N SER A 38 6.50 9.68 6.23
CA SER A 38 7.33 9.08 7.28
C SER A 38 6.90 7.66 7.65
N MET A 39 5.60 7.36 7.57
CA MET A 39 5.10 5.99 7.75
C MET A 39 5.55 5.09 6.60
N ASN A 40 5.50 5.56 5.35
CA ASN A 40 5.99 4.81 4.19
C ASN A 40 7.48 4.48 4.33
N GLU A 41 8.32 5.45 4.70
CA GLU A 41 9.76 5.24 4.92
C GLU A 41 10.02 4.14 5.97
N LYS A 42 9.30 4.16 7.10
CA LYS A 42 9.40 3.12 8.13
C LYS A 42 8.95 1.74 7.63
N LEU A 43 7.91 1.70 6.80
CA LEU A 43 7.45 0.46 6.20
C LEU A 43 8.49 -0.08 5.22
N GLU A 44 9.13 0.78 4.42
CA GLU A 44 10.19 0.39 3.50
C GLU A 44 11.44 -0.15 4.23
N GLU A 45 11.85 0.49 5.32
CA GLU A 45 12.94 -0.02 6.18
C GLU A 45 12.59 -1.39 6.81
N SER A 46 11.34 -1.53 7.29
CA SER A 46 10.83 -2.78 7.83
C SER A 46 10.78 -3.88 6.77
N ASN A 47 10.38 -3.55 5.54
CA ASN A 47 10.34 -4.48 4.42
C ASN A 47 11.75 -4.97 4.06
N ALA A 48 12.73 -4.07 3.94
CA ALA A 48 14.13 -4.43 3.68
C ALA A 48 14.71 -5.34 4.79
N THR A 49 14.41 -5.05 6.05
CA THR A 49 14.81 -5.90 7.18
C THR A 49 14.15 -7.28 7.11
N THR A 50 12.87 -7.33 6.73
CA THR A 50 12.11 -8.57 6.61
C THR A 50 12.61 -9.42 5.43
N GLU A 51 12.95 -8.79 4.31
CA GLU A 51 13.56 -9.44 3.15
C GLU A 51 14.88 -10.11 3.53
N GLN A 52 15.78 -9.41 4.23
CA GLN A 52 17.04 -9.99 4.70
C GLN A 52 16.81 -11.22 5.60
N ARG A 53 15.83 -11.15 6.51
CA ARG A 53 15.46 -12.29 7.37
C ARG A 53 14.90 -13.45 6.57
N ASN A 54 14.06 -13.19 5.58
CA ASN A 54 13.48 -14.20 4.71
C ASN A 54 14.56 -14.92 3.89
N VAL A 55 15.52 -14.17 3.33
CA VAL A 55 16.67 -14.73 2.60
C VAL A 55 17.49 -15.64 3.51
N ALA A 56 17.82 -15.20 4.73
CA ALA A 56 18.57 -16.01 5.68
C ALA A 56 17.81 -17.29 6.09
N ALA A 57 16.50 -17.18 6.35
CA ALA A 57 15.66 -18.33 6.67
C ALA A 57 15.60 -19.34 5.53
N MET A 58 15.46 -18.85 4.28
CA MET A 58 15.44 -19.70 3.09
C MET A 58 16.76 -20.42 2.85
N GLN A 59 17.88 -19.72 3.03
CA GLN A 59 19.22 -20.32 2.96
C GLN A 59 19.40 -21.41 4.03
N GLY A 60 18.97 -21.14 5.27
CA GLY A 60 19.00 -22.12 6.35
C GLY A 60 18.15 -23.36 6.07
N LEU A 61 16.98 -23.18 5.45
CA LEU A 61 16.11 -24.29 5.03
C LEU A 61 16.74 -25.11 3.90
N LYS A 62 17.37 -24.45 2.91
CA LYS A 62 18.11 -25.12 1.82
C LYS A 62 19.27 -25.97 2.36
N SER A 63 20.04 -25.45 3.31
CA SER A 63 21.11 -26.22 3.96
C SER A 63 20.56 -27.46 4.68
N LYS A 64 19.47 -27.33 5.45
CA LYS A 64 18.83 -28.47 6.11
C LYS A 64 18.24 -29.49 5.12
N ALA A 65 17.74 -29.04 3.98
CA ALA A 65 17.27 -29.92 2.91
C ALA A 65 18.41 -30.72 2.27
N ASN A 66 19.60 -30.13 2.14
CA ASN A 66 20.78 -30.85 1.66
C ASN A 66 21.27 -31.91 2.67
N GLU A 67 21.23 -31.60 3.97
CA GLU A 67 21.66 -32.53 5.03
C GLU A 67 20.64 -33.65 5.31
N GLN A 68 19.34 -33.33 5.27
CA GLN A 68 18.24 -34.22 5.65
C GLN A 68 17.10 -34.13 4.63
N ALA A 69 17.38 -34.54 3.40
CA ALA A 69 16.44 -34.47 2.28
C ALA A 69 15.08 -35.13 2.59
N ALA A 70 15.08 -36.29 3.26
CA ALA A 70 13.86 -37.01 3.61
C ALA A 70 12.89 -36.23 4.52
N LYS A 71 13.36 -35.20 5.23
CA LYS A 71 12.53 -34.38 6.13
C LYS A 71 12.25 -32.99 5.59
N TYR A 72 13.20 -32.38 4.88
CA TYR A 72 13.14 -30.95 4.54
C TYR A 72 13.04 -30.67 3.04
N ALA A 73 13.18 -31.66 2.15
CA ALA A 73 13.08 -31.42 0.70
C ALA A 73 11.70 -30.87 0.31
N GLU A 74 10.62 -31.49 0.80
CA GLU A 74 9.26 -31.03 0.51
C GLU A 74 8.98 -29.63 1.09
N LEU A 75 9.45 -29.37 2.32
CA LEU A 75 9.32 -28.06 2.97
C LEU A 75 10.10 -26.97 2.21
N ALA A 76 11.31 -27.28 1.74
CA ALA A 76 12.12 -26.36 0.95
C ALA A 76 11.46 -26.04 -0.39
N GLN A 77 10.88 -27.05 -1.05
CA GLN A 77 10.14 -26.84 -2.30
C GLN A 77 8.91 -25.96 -2.10
N LYS A 78 8.10 -26.23 -1.06
CA LYS A 78 6.94 -25.39 -0.72
C LYS A 78 7.34 -23.96 -0.38
N ALA A 79 8.41 -23.78 0.38
CA ALA A 79 8.92 -22.47 0.75
C ALA A 79 9.43 -21.68 -0.48
N GLU A 80 10.08 -22.35 -1.43
CA GLU A 80 10.52 -21.73 -2.70
C GLU A 80 9.30 -21.29 -3.54
N THR A 81 8.25 -22.12 -3.64
CA THR A 81 7.02 -21.75 -4.34
C THR A 81 6.34 -20.53 -3.70
N ILE A 82 6.23 -20.49 -2.37
CA ILE A 82 5.67 -19.32 -1.65
C ILE A 82 6.54 -18.09 -1.86
N ASN A 83 7.87 -18.24 -1.88
CA ASN A 83 8.78 -17.13 -2.13
C ASN A 83 8.57 -16.55 -3.53
N GLN A 84 8.43 -17.39 -4.56
CA GLN A 84 8.14 -16.94 -5.93
C GLN A 84 6.78 -16.23 -6.04
N LEU A 85 5.73 -16.77 -5.41
CA LEU A 85 4.42 -16.12 -5.36
C LEU A 85 4.50 -14.74 -4.68
N SER A 86 5.25 -14.65 -3.58
CA SER A 86 5.45 -13.39 -2.84
C SER A 86 6.22 -12.36 -3.69
N GLN A 87 7.29 -12.77 -4.36
CA GLN A 87 8.08 -11.90 -5.24
C GLN A 87 7.27 -11.38 -6.43
N ASN A 88 6.41 -12.22 -7.02
CA ASN A 88 5.54 -11.81 -8.12
C ASN A 88 4.55 -10.72 -7.68
N LEU A 89 3.91 -10.90 -6.52
CA LEU A 89 2.98 -9.89 -5.98
C LEU A 89 3.71 -8.61 -5.57
N ASP A 90 4.85 -8.73 -4.88
CA ASP A 90 5.65 -7.58 -4.45
C ASP A 90 6.12 -6.75 -5.66
N THR A 91 6.66 -7.41 -6.69
CA THR A 91 7.08 -6.74 -7.94
C THR A 91 5.91 -6.02 -8.61
N TYR A 92 4.73 -6.66 -8.65
CA TYR A 92 3.53 -6.05 -9.21
C TYR A 92 3.09 -4.81 -8.42
N ILE A 93 3.05 -4.89 -7.09
CA ILE A 93 2.69 -3.76 -6.21
C ILE A 93 3.70 -2.62 -6.35
N GLN A 94 5.00 -2.93 -6.44
CA GLN A 94 6.04 -1.92 -6.66
C GLN A 94 5.89 -1.25 -8.02
N GLY A 95 5.53 -2.00 -9.07
CA GLY A 95 5.17 -1.43 -10.37
C GLY A 95 4.02 -0.43 -10.25
N VAL A 96 2.95 -0.79 -9.54
CA VAL A 96 1.82 0.11 -9.29
C VAL A 96 2.27 1.35 -8.52
N LYS A 97 3.07 1.22 -7.45
CA LYS A 97 3.61 2.37 -6.69
C LYS A 97 4.42 3.31 -7.59
N ASN A 98 5.31 2.76 -8.42
CA ASN A 98 6.15 3.53 -9.33
C ASN A 98 5.32 4.32 -10.34
N ASP A 99 4.24 3.73 -10.87
CA ASP A 99 3.34 4.43 -11.77
C ASP A 99 2.68 5.65 -11.11
N LEU A 100 2.33 5.55 -9.81
CA LEU A 100 1.74 6.66 -9.05
C LEU A 100 2.74 7.79 -8.80
N THR A 101 3.98 7.45 -8.50
CA THR A 101 5.03 8.43 -8.21
C THR A 101 5.74 8.94 -9.47
N SER A 102 5.51 8.33 -10.63
CA SER A 102 6.18 8.66 -11.90
C SER A 102 5.99 10.11 -12.36
N SER A 103 4.91 10.75 -11.91
CA SER A 103 4.57 12.13 -12.25
C SER A 103 5.11 13.17 -11.26
N LEU A 104 5.80 12.73 -10.20
CA LEU A 104 6.37 13.60 -9.19
C LEU A 104 7.81 13.96 -9.55
N ASP A 105 8.12 15.26 -9.48
CA ASP A 105 9.49 15.76 -9.69
C ASP A 105 10.40 15.43 -8.49
N ASP A 106 9.85 15.42 -7.27
CA ASP A 106 10.52 15.01 -6.04
C ASP A 106 9.73 13.86 -5.36
N PRO A 107 10.32 12.66 -5.25
CA PRO A 107 9.70 11.52 -4.57
C PRO A 107 9.39 11.74 -3.09
N GLN A 108 10.02 12.74 -2.44
CA GLN A 108 9.79 13.08 -1.03
C GLN A 108 8.85 14.27 -0.83
N ASP A 109 8.32 14.87 -1.90
CA ASP A 109 7.28 15.89 -1.80
C ASP A 109 5.91 15.27 -1.51
N TYR A 110 5.78 14.70 -0.31
CA TYR A 110 4.54 14.06 0.14
C TYR A 110 3.34 15.02 0.14
N GLN A 111 3.58 16.32 0.29
CA GLN A 111 2.52 17.33 0.29
C GLN A 111 1.86 17.50 -1.09
N ALA A 112 2.55 17.12 -2.17
CA ALA A 112 2.03 17.11 -3.52
C ALA A 112 1.32 15.80 -3.89
N MET A 113 1.33 14.79 -3.01
CA MET A 113 0.68 13.49 -3.21
C MET A 113 -0.80 13.48 -2.76
N ASP A 114 -1.57 14.52 -3.10
CA ASP A 114 -2.99 14.65 -2.74
C ASP A 114 -3.97 14.25 -3.85
N LYS A 115 -3.45 13.84 -5.01
CA LYS A 115 -4.23 13.52 -6.22
C LYS A 115 -4.62 12.04 -6.27
N THR A 116 -5.91 11.78 -6.54
CA THR A 116 -6.44 10.42 -6.74
C THR A 116 -6.60 10.05 -8.21
N ASP A 117 -6.53 11.03 -9.12
CA ASP A 117 -6.88 10.89 -10.54
C ASP A 117 -6.18 9.70 -11.22
N ILE A 118 -4.90 9.46 -10.91
CA ILE A 118 -4.12 8.38 -11.52
C ILE A 118 -4.70 7.00 -11.15
N LEU A 119 -5.02 6.77 -9.87
CA LEU A 119 -5.63 5.51 -9.44
C LEU A 119 -7.07 5.39 -9.91
N ASP A 120 -7.80 6.50 -9.87
CA ASP A 120 -9.20 6.53 -10.28
C ASP A 120 -9.32 6.16 -11.77
N GLU A 121 -8.50 6.74 -12.65
CA GLU A 121 -8.48 6.41 -14.08
C GLU A 121 -7.93 4.99 -14.35
N LYS A 122 -6.93 4.56 -13.57
CA LYS A 122 -6.30 3.25 -13.75
C LYS A 122 -7.23 2.11 -13.33
N PHE A 123 -7.92 2.24 -12.20
CA PHE A 123 -8.74 1.16 -11.62
C PHE A 123 -10.23 1.29 -11.89
N PHE A 124 -10.70 2.47 -12.29
CA PHE A 124 -12.12 2.72 -12.56
C PHE A 124 -12.32 3.41 -13.90
N LYS A 125 -13.23 2.86 -14.72
CA LYS A 125 -13.62 3.46 -16.00
C LYS A 125 -15.13 3.47 -16.14
N GLY A 126 -15.73 4.66 -16.15
CA GLY A 126 -17.18 4.84 -16.28
C GLY A 126 -17.97 4.27 -15.09
N GLY A 127 -17.43 4.37 -13.87
CA GLY A 127 -18.09 3.88 -12.64
C GLY A 127 -18.04 2.35 -12.46
N LYS A 128 -17.24 1.64 -13.26
CA LYS A 128 -16.97 0.21 -13.14
C LYS A 128 -15.47 -0.03 -12.95
N ILE A 129 -15.12 -1.17 -12.37
CA ILE A 129 -13.72 -1.61 -12.25
C ILE A 129 -13.16 -1.84 -13.66
N SER A 130 -12.03 -1.21 -13.96
CA SER A 130 -11.31 -1.37 -15.22
C SER A 130 -10.68 -2.77 -15.34
N PRO A 131 -10.23 -3.17 -16.54
CA PRO A 131 -9.42 -4.40 -16.69
C PRO A 131 -8.21 -4.43 -15.76
N GLU A 132 -7.52 -3.31 -15.59
CA GLU A 132 -6.34 -3.18 -14.73
C GLU A 132 -6.71 -3.28 -13.24
N GLY A 133 -7.86 -2.75 -12.83
CA GLY A 133 -8.39 -2.94 -11.47
C GLY A 133 -8.80 -4.38 -11.20
N GLN A 134 -9.33 -5.09 -12.20
CA GLN A 134 -9.61 -6.53 -12.10
C GLN A 134 -8.31 -7.34 -12.02
N GLU A 135 -7.28 -6.96 -12.78
CA GLU A 135 -5.94 -7.56 -12.69
C GLU A 135 -5.33 -7.39 -11.31
N PHE A 136 -5.46 -6.20 -10.70
CA PHE A 136 -4.97 -5.95 -9.34
C PHE A 136 -5.59 -6.92 -8.33
N VAL A 137 -6.91 -7.08 -8.37
CA VAL A 137 -7.62 -8.04 -7.51
C VAL A 137 -7.21 -9.47 -7.83
N ALA A 138 -7.06 -9.81 -9.12
CA ALA A 138 -6.63 -11.13 -9.55
C ALA A 138 -5.23 -11.48 -9.03
N LYS A 139 -4.28 -10.55 -9.04
CA LYS A 139 -2.92 -10.75 -8.50
C LYS A 139 -2.91 -11.02 -7.00
N ILE A 140 -3.76 -10.32 -6.25
CA ILE A 140 -3.93 -10.56 -4.81
C ILE A 140 -4.53 -11.96 -4.56
N ASN A 141 -5.54 -12.35 -5.34
CA ASN A 141 -6.16 -13.66 -5.21
C ASN A 141 -5.21 -14.78 -5.62
N GLU A 142 -4.45 -14.60 -6.71
CA GLU A 142 -3.42 -15.54 -7.18
C GLU A 142 -2.39 -15.83 -6.08
N TYR A 143 -1.93 -14.79 -5.37
CA TYR A 143 -1.05 -14.96 -4.22
C TYR A 143 -1.74 -15.72 -3.09
N ARG A 144 -2.93 -15.27 -2.66
CA ARG A 144 -3.67 -15.89 -1.55
C ARG A 144 -3.92 -17.37 -1.81
N GLU A 145 -4.52 -17.69 -2.94
CA GLU A 145 -4.88 -19.05 -3.34
C GLU A 145 -3.64 -19.89 -3.56
N GLY A 146 -2.60 -19.34 -4.21
CA GLY A 146 -1.32 -20.02 -4.41
C GLY A 146 -0.66 -20.42 -3.10
N VAL A 147 -0.66 -19.54 -2.10
CA VAL A 147 -0.11 -19.83 -0.77
C VAL A 147 -0.94 -20.90 -0.05
N ILE A 148 -2.27 -20.78 -0.05
CA ILE A 148 -3.18 -21.78 0.57
C ILE A 148 -2.95 -23.16 -0.06
N ASN A 149 -2.91 -23.23 -1.39
CA ASN A 149 -2.70 -24.47 -2.13
C ASN A 149 -1.32 -25.08 -1.86
N THR A 150 -0.29 -24.24 -1.68
CA THR A 150 1.08 -24.71 -1.39
C THR A 150 1.22 -25.25 0.04
N LEU A 151 0.51 -24.63 1.00
CA LEU A 151 0.51 -25.04 2.41
C LEU A 151 -0.33 -26.33 2.65
N GLY A 152 -1.42 -26.50 1.91
CA GLY A 152 -2.32 -27.66 2.00
C GLY A 152 -3.30 -27.62 3.18
N GLU A 153 -4.02 -28.72 3.39
CA GLU A 153 -5.15 -28.81 4.35
C GLU A 153 -4.78 -28.60 5.83
N GLY A 154 -3.48 -28.63 6.18
CA GLY A 154 -2.99 -28.41 7.55
C GLY A 154 -3.13 -26.98 8.08
N PHE A 155 -3.52 -26.03 7.23
CA PHE A 155 -3.64 -24.59 7.55
C PHE A 155 -5.02 -24.02 7.23
N SER A 156 -6.08 -24.84 7.34
CA SER A 156 -7.48 -24.50 7.04
C SER A 156 -8.07 -23.29 7.81
N THR A 157 -7.35 -22.77 8.81
CA THR A 157 -7.71 -21.56 9.57
C THR A 157 -7.37 -20.24 8.86
N LEU A 158 -6.76 -20.29 7.67
CA LEU A 158 -6.41 -19.10 6.87
C LEU A 158 -7.51 -18.67 5.87
N ASN A 159 -8.67 -19.32 5.89
CA ASN A 159 -9.87 -18.93 5.13
C ASN A 159 -10.70 -17.87 5.87
#